data_AF-V5IEG7-F1
#
_entry.id   AF-V5IEG7-F1
#
_cell.length_a   1.000
_cell.length_b   1.000
_cell.length_c   1.000
_cell.angle_alpha   90.00
_cell.angle_beta   90.00
_cell.angle_gamma   90.00
#
_symmetry.space_group_name_H-M   'P 1'
#
loop_
_entity.id
_entity.type
_entity.pdbx_description
1 polymer ?
#
loop_
_entity_poly.entity_id
_entity_poly.type
_entity_poly.pdbx_seq_one_letter_code
_entity_poly.pdbx_strand_id
1 'polypeptide(L)'
;RGFKGPSALLNLPSFNIIESFVPDYMHAVLLGVSRTLLSLWFDSNTGGGFYLGDPTTVRLVDRRMKAIKPPSKLGRFPRGVSERKLWKAQEYRSWLLYYSLPVLYGILPEPFLGHLALLVHSIFCLIQDTLTGDDINMAQILLTEFVIKYNMLYGDINMVFNVHLLQHLAKDVFRWGPLWTHSAFCFESYNGVLVKSIKGNRGVAM
;
A
#
# COMPACT_ATOMS: atom_id res chain seq x y z
N ARG A 1 23.32 -16.77 6.41
CA ARG A 1 23.82 -17.06 5.04
C ARG A 1 23.28 -15.96 4.14
N GLY A 2 24.14 -15.30 3.39
CA GLY A 2 23.76 -14.25 2.42
C GLY A 2 24.68 -14.35 1.23
N PHE A 3 24.24 -13.83 0.08
CA PHE A 3 25.10 -13.72 -1.09
C PHE A 3 26.25 -12.76 -0.77
N LYS A 4 27.49 -13.26 -0.84
CA LYS A 4 28.70 -12.46 -0.66
C LYS A 4 29.26 -12.14 -2.04
N GLY A 5 29.01 -10.92 -2.51
CA GLY A 5 29.51 -10.42 -3.80
C GLY A 5 28.43 -9.70 -4.63
N PRO A 6 28.85 -8.96 -5.67
CA PRO A 6 27.94 -8.34 -6.62
C PRO A 6 27.03 -9.39 -7.28
N SER A 7 25.77 -9.04 -7.50
CA SER A 7 24.80 -9.92 -8.20
C SER A 7 25.31 -10.26 -9.60
N ALA A 8 25.18 -11.52 -10.02
CA ALA A 8 25.52 -11.94 -11.39
C ALA A 8 24.75 -11.15 -12.46
N LEU A 9 23.60 -10.58 -12.11
CA LEU A 9 22.81 -9.71 -12.98
C LEU A 9 23.56 -8.43 -13.39
N LEU A 10 24.55 -7.98 -12.60
CA LEU A 10 25.39 -6.82 -12.96
C LEU A 10 26.25 -7.07 -14.20
N ASN A 11 26.47 -8.33 -14.57
CA ASN A 11 27.25 -8.68 -15.76
C ASN A 11 26.42 -8.67 -17.05
N LEU A 12 25.10 -8.46 -16.97
CA LEU A 12 24.23 -8.42 -18.14
C LEU A 12 24.34 -7.04 -18.80
N PRO A 13 24.73 -6.94 -20.09
CA PRO A 13 25.05 -5.66 -20.75
C PRO A 13 23.93 -4.61 -20.74
N SER A 14 22.66 -5.06 -20.68
CA SER A 14 21.48 -4.19 -20.73
C SER A 14 20.68 -4.19 -19.43
N PHE A 15 21.20 -4.77 -18.34
CA PHE A 15 20.50 -4.81 -17.05
C PHE A 15 20.98 -3.67 -16.16
N ASN A 16 20.12 -2.70 -15.91
CA ASN A 16 20.41 -1.62 -14.98
C ASN A 16 19.81 -1.96 -13.62
N ILE A 17 20.66 -2.28 -12.64
CA ILE A 17 20.22 -2.69 -11.30
C ILE A 17 19.33 -1.67 -10.59
N ILE A 18 19.45 -0.38 -10.92
CA ILE A 18 18.65 0.69 -10.32
C ILE A 18 17.26 0.76 -10.98
N GLU A 19 17.19 0.42 -12.26
CA GLU A 19 15.98 0.64 -13.09
C GLU A 19 15.20 -0.64 -13.35
N SER A 20 15.85 -1.79 -13.13
CA SER A 20 15.33 -3.13 -13.38
C SER A 20 14.71 -3.77 -12.14
N PHE A 21 14.73 -3.08 -10.99
CA PHE A 21 14.02 -3.49 -9.79
C PHE A 21 13.00 -2.42 -9.41
N VAL A 22 11.72 -2.75 -9.56
CA VAL A 22 10.61 -1.85 -9.25
C VAL A 22 10.05 -2.15 -7.86
N PRO A 23 9.70 -1.13 -7.06
CA PRO A 23 8.88 -1.32 -5.86
C PRO A 23 7.55 -1.96 -6.22
N ASP A 24 7.27 -3.11 -5.61
CA ASP A 24 5.95 -3.73 -5.78
C ASP A 24 4.88 -2.92 -5.06
N TYR A 25 3.84 -2.54 -5.81
CA TYR A 25 2.65 -1.84 -5.31
C TYR A 25 2.00 -2.51 -4.09
N MET A 26 1.89 -3.84 -4.10
CA MET A 26 1.20 -4.56 -3.03
C MET A 26 1.97 -4.47 -1.70
N HIS A 27 3.29 -4.62 -1.75
CA HIS A 27 4.14 -4.54 -0.55
C HIS A 27 4.49 -3.11 -0.14
N ALA A 28 4.88 -2.25 -1.08
CA ALA A 28 5.32 -0.89 -0.76
C ALA A 28 4.14 0.00 -0.34
N VAL A 29 3.05 -0.01 -1.11
CA VAL A 29 1.93 0.91 -0.91
C VAL A 29 0.89 0.34 0.05
N LEU A 30 0.41 -0.89 -0.20
CA LEU A 30 -0.73 -1.44 0.53
C LEU A 30 -0.33 -2.01 1.89
N LEU A 31 0.54 -3.03 1.89
CA LEU A 31 1.03 -3.66 3.11
C LEU A 31 2.11 -2.84 3.83
N GLY A 32 2.68 -1.85 3.13
CA GLY A 32 3.66 -0.90 3.64
C GLY A 32 3.00 0.37 4.14
N VAL A 33 2.95 1.40 3.31
CA VAL A 33 2.51 2.75 3.73
C VAL A 33 1.08 2.78 4.26
N SER A 34 0.12 2.17 3.55
CA SER A 34 -1.30 2.21 3.95
C SER A 34 -1.52 1.51 5.29
N ARG A 35 -0.85 0.37 5.50
CA ARG A 35 -0.85 -0.34 6.78
C ARG A 35 -0.20 0.48 7.89
N THR A 36 0.95 1.10 7.63
CA THR A 36 1.63 1.95 8.62
C THR A 36 0.75 3.12 9.05
N LEU A 37 0.11 3.82 8.10
CA LEU A 37 -0.83 4.91 8.41
C LEU A 37 -2.00 4.43 9.27
N LEU A 38 -2.63 3.30 8.92
CA LEU A 38 -3.69 2.69 9.72
C LEU A 38 -3.22 2.36 11.15
N SER A 39 -2.02 1.81 11.31
CA SER A 39 -1.47 1.52 12.63
C SER A 39 -1.13 2.80 13.40
N LEU A 40 -0.64 3.85 12.75
CA LEU A 40 -0.45 5.15 13.38
C LEU A 40 -1.77 5.70 13.92
N TRP A 41 -2.84 5.66 13.13
CA TRP A 41 -4.12 6.23 13.56
C TRP A 41 -4.83 5.37 14.62
N PHE A 42 -4.80 4.04 14.52
CA PHE A 42 -5.65 3.17 15.36
C PHE A 42 -4.91 2.30 16.38
N ASP A 43 -3.60 2.10 16.24
CA ASP A 43 -2.79 1.27 17.15
C ASP A 43 -1.81 2.09 18.01
N SER A 44 -1.40 3.28 17.58
CA SER A 44 -0.39 4.06 18.31
C SER A 44 -0.92 4.50 19.68
N ASN A 45 -0.09 4.41 20.72
CA ASN A 45 -0.40 4.94 22.05
C ASN A 45 0.26 6.31 22.28
N THR A 46 0.67 6.98 21.21
CA THR A 46 1.49 8.20 21.27
C THR A 46 0.68 9.46 21.53
N GLY A 47 -0.67 9.38 21.56
CA GLY A 47 -1.53 10.52 21.86
C GLY A 47 -1.39 11.69 20.86
N GLY A 48 -0.82 11.44 19.69
CA GLY A 48 -0.69 12.46 18.64
C GLY A 48 -2.06 12.90 18.14
N GLY A 49 -2.17 14.12 17.59
CA GLY A 49 -3.44 14.67 17.11
C GLY A 49 -4.15 13.83 16.04
N PHE A 50 -3.49 12.83 15.47
CA PHE A 50 -4.03 11.87 14.51
C PHE A 50 -4.59 10.57 15.12
N TYR A 51 -4.57 10.41 16.44
CA TYR A 51 -5.02 9.18 17.09
C TYR A 51 -6.55 9.03 17.06
N LEU A 52 -7.00 7.89 16.54
CA LEU A 52 -8.40 7.48 16.33
C LEU A 52 -8.72 6.12 16.99
N GLY A 53 -7.83 5.61 17.85
CA GLY A 53 -7.92 4.26 18.40
C GLY A 53 -8.92 4.08 19.55
N ASP A 54 -9.60 5.15 19.99
CA ASP A 54 -10.61 5.02 21.05
C ASP A 54 -11.82 4.16 20.57
N PRO A 55 -12.46 3.40 21.47
CA PRO A 55 -13.53 2.49 21.08
C PRO A 55 -14.72 3.16 20.40
N THR A 56 -15.00 4.44 20.69
CA THR A 56 -16.14 5.15 20.11
C THR A 56 -15.85 5.54 18.66
N THR A 57 -14.67 6.08 18.41
CA THR A 57 -14.21 6.42 17.05
C THR A 57 -14.07 5.17 16.19
N VAL A 58 -13.49 4.08 16.71
CA VAL A 58 -13.38 2.81 15.98
C VAL A 58 -14.76 2.29 15.56
N ARG A 59 -15.75 2.29 16.47
CA ARG A 59 -17.13 1.89 16.14
C ARG A 59 -17.77 2.81 15.10
N LEU A 60 -17.51 4.11 15.16
CA LEU A 60 -18.00 5.08 14.18
C LEU A 60 -17.44 4.80 12.78
N VAL A 61 -16.13 4.56 12.68
CA VAL A 61 -15.43 4.23 11.43
C VAL A 61 -15.97 2.92 10.85
N ASP A 62 -16.09 1.86 11.64
CA ASP A 62 -16.68 0.58 11.20
C ASP A 62 -18.12 0.74 10.70
N ARG A 63 -18.93 1.56 11.38
CA ARG A 63 -20.31 1.84 10.96
C ARG A 63 -20.33 2.56 9.62
N ARG A 64 -19.47 3.57 9.41
CA ARG A 64 -19.37 4.30 8.13
C ARG A 64 -18.90 3.39 7.00
N MET A 65 -17.93 2.52 7.25
CA MET A 65 -17.49 1.52 6.26
C MET A 65 -18.65 0.61 5.83
N LYS A 66 -19.42 0.08 6.79
CA LYS A 66 -20.57 -0.79 6.51
C LYS A 66 -21.70 -0.09 5.73
N ALA A 67 -21.81 1.24 5.84
CA ALA A 67 -22.81 2.02 5.13
C ALA A 67 -22.46 2.25 3.65
N ILE A 68 -21.18 2.16 3.28
CA ILE A 68 -20.74 2.32 1.90
C ILE A 68 -21.08 1.07 1.09
N LYS A 69 -21.73 1.27 -0.05
CA LYS A 69 -21.98 0.22 -1.05
C LYS A 69 -20.90 0.32 -2.15
N PRO A 70 -19.81 -0.45 -2.08
CA PRO A 70 -18.77 -0.44 -3.10
C PRO A 70 -19.30 -0.90 -4.48
N PRO A 71 -18.66 -0.45 -5.57
CA PRO A 71 -18.84 -1.05 -6.89
C PRO A 71 -18.64 -2.57 -6.87
N SER A 72 -19.45 -3.30 -7.65
CA SER A 72 -19.42 -4.77 -7.73
C SER A 72 -18.03 -5.35 -8.08
N LYS A 73 -17.19 -4.57 -8.77
CA LYS A 73 -15.83 -4.93 -9.17
C LYS A 73 -14.84 -5.12 -8.00
N LEU A 74 -15.15 -4.61 -6.80
CA LEU A 74 -14.23 -4.71 -5.66
C LEU A 74 -14.19 -6.10 -5.01
N GLY A 75 -15.10 -7.00 -5.40
CA GLY A 75 -15.20 -8.35 -4.85
C GLY A 75 -15.66 -8.31 -3.40
N ARG A 76 -14.83 -8.85 -2.48
CA ARG A 76 -15.20 -9.00 -1.06
C ARG A 76 -15.14 -7.67 -0.31
N PHE A 77 -16.19 -7.37 0.45
CA PHE A 77 -16.22 -6.23 1.37
C PHE A 77 -15.07 -6.33 2.39
N PRO A 78 -14.32 -5.24 2.63
CA PRO A 78 -13.29 -5.25 3.66
C PRO A 78 -13.91 -5.46 5.03
N ARG A 79 -13.19 -6.17 5.90
CA ARG A 79 -13.54 -6.18 7.33
C ARG A 79 -13.45 -4.77 7.91
N GLY A 80 -14.07 -4.55 9.07
CA GLY A 80 -13.94 -3.29 9.78
C GLY A 80 -12.49 -2.98 10.18
N VAL A 81 -12.20 -1.71 10.47
CA VAL A 81 -10.90 -1.29 11.03
C VAL A 81 -10.63 -1.92 12.40
N SER A 82 -11.66 -2.36 13.12
CA SER A 82 -11.52 -3.17 14.34
C SER A 82 -10.76 -4.48 14.10
N GLU A 83 -10.88 -5.06 12.91
CA GLU A 83 -10.22 -6.30 12.49
C GLU A 83 -9.00 -6.06 11.56
N ARG A 84 -8.52 -4.81 11.47
CA ARG A 84 -7.42 -4.40 10.55
C ARG A 84 -6.17 -5.28 10.62
N LYS A 85 -5.86 -5.85 11.79
CA LYS A 85 -4.70 -6.74 11.99
C LYS A 85 -4.79 -8.01 11.15
N LEU A 86 -6.00 -8.41 10.75
CA LEU A 86 -6.23 -9.58 9.92
C LEU A 86 -6.32 -9.23 8.43
N TRP A 87 -6.30 -7.95 8.06
CA TRP A 87 -6.48 -7.51 6.67
C TRP A 87 -5.37 -8.02 5.77
N LYS A 88 -5.77 -8.41 4.55
CA LYS A 88 -4.85 -8.73 3.45
C LYS A 88 -4.67 -7.53 2.53
N ALA A 89 -3.70 -7.59 1.63
CA ALA A 89 -3.40 -6.50 0.70
C ALA A 89 -4.63 -5.98 -0.06
N GLN A 90 -5.53 -6.88 -0.48
CA GLN A 90 -6.77 -6.48 -1.16
C GLN A 90 -7.68 -5.59 -0.30
N GLU A 91 -7.73 -5.81 1.01
CA GLU A 91 -8.53 -4.97 1.91
C GLU A 91 -7.87 -3.61 2.12
N TYR A 92 -6.53 -3.56 2.20
CA TYR A 92 -5.80 -2.29 2.17
C TYR A 92 -6.02 -1.52 0.87
N ARG A 93 -6.08 -2.21 -0.29
CA ARG A 93 -6.43 -1.59 -1.58
C ARG A 93 -7.82 -0.96 -1.54
N SER A 94 -8.81 -1.74 -1.11
CA SER A 94 -10.19 -1.26 -0.98
C SER A 94 -10.25 -0.07 -0.03
N TRP A 95 -9.64 -0.20 1.14
CA TRP A 95 -9.55 0.87 2.13
C TRP A 95 -8.97 2.14 1.53
N LEU A 96 -7.76 2.09 0.98
CA LEU A 96 -7.06 3.25 0.44
C LEU A 96 -7.91 3.97 -0.61
N LEU A 97 -8.38 3.25 -1.63
CA LEU A 97 -8.96 3.87 -2.83
C LEU A 97 -10.44 4.25 -2.69
N TYR A 98 -11.20 3.59 -1.82
CA TYR A 98 -12.67 3.73 -1.82
C TYR A 98 -13.27 4.10 -0.47
N TYR A 99 -12.62 3.76 0.64
CA TYR A 99 -13.22 3.95 1.96
C TYR A 99 -12.52 5.06 2.75
N SER A 100 -11.20 5.14 2.69
CA SER A 100 -10.38 5.92 3.62
C SER A 100 -10.83 7.39 3.73
N LEU A 101 -10.87 8.12 2.61
CA LEU A 101 -11.30 9.52 2.57
C LEU A 101 -12.76 9.72 3.03
N PRO A 102 -13.79 9.10 2.42
CA PRO A 102 -15.18 9.36 2.80
C PRO A 102 -15.49 8.89 4.24
N VAL A 103 -14.84 7.82 4.71
CA VAL A 103 -15.05 7.32 6.07
C VAL A 103 -14.41 8.26 7.09
N LEU A 104 -13.20 8.76 6.82
CA LEU A 104 -12.43 9.59 7.76
C LEU A 104 -12.77 11.08 7.69
N TYR A 105 -13.55 11.52 6.70
CA TYR A 105 -13.98 12.92 6.59
C TYR A 105 -14.71 13.40 7.86
N GLY A 106 -14.22 14.47 8.48
CA GLY A 106 -14.73 14.98 9.75
C GLY A 106 -14.44 14.09 10.97
N ILE A 107 -13.54 13.11 10.86
CA ILE A 107 -13.02 12.29 11.96
C ILE A 107 -11.50 12.50 12.09
N LEU A 108 -10.77 12.27 11.01
CA LEU A 108 -9.33 12.52 10.96
C LEU A 108 -9.10 14.03 10.78
N PRO A 109 -8.21 14.68 11.55
CA PRO A 109 -7.99 16.12 11.39
C PRO A 109 -7.48 16.48 10.00
N GLU A 110 -7.89 17.65 9.53
CA GLU A 110 -7.66 18.14 8.16
C GLU A 110 -6.22 18.00 7.64
N PRO A 111 -5.15 18.33 8.42
CA PRO A 111 -3.78 18.15 7.93
C PRO A 111 -3.45 16.71 7.54
N PHE A 112 -3.96 15.72 8.29
CA PHE A 112 -3.73 14.31 8.02
C PHE A 112 -4.67 13.76 6.95
N LEU A 113 -5.90 14.29 6.86
CA LEU A 113 -6.84 13.91 5.81
C LEU A 113 -6.39 14.41 4.43
N GLY A 114 -5.93 15.67 4.36
CA GLY A 114 -5.31 16.23 3.15
C GLY A 114 -4.04 15.48 2.75
N HIS A 115 -3.23 15.07 3.73
CA HIS A 115 -2.07 14.22 3.49
C HIS A 115 -2.44 12.84 2.92
N LEU A 116 -3.45 12.16 3.49
CA LEU A 116 -3.99 10.93 2.93
C LEU A 116 -4.50 11.14 1.49
N ALA A 117 -5.16 12.26 1.21
CA ALA A 117 -5.69 12.56 -0.13
C ALA A 117 -4.60 12.60 -1.21
N LEU A 118 -3.39 13.10 -0.87
CA LEU A 118 -2.24 13.07 -1.78
C LEU A 118 -1.92 11.63 -2.22
N LEU A 119 -1.83 10.71 -1.26
CA LEU A 119 -1.55 9.30 -1.54
C LEU A 119 -2.68 8.64 -2.33
N VAL A 120 -3.93 8.86 -1.93
CA VAL A 120 -5.09 8.27 -2.62
C VAL A 120 -5.11 8.73 -4.08
N HIS A 121 -4.95 10.03 -4.32
CA HIS A 121 -4.98 10.59 -5.66
C HIS A 121 -3.80 10.08 -6.51
N SER A 122 -2.57 10.12 -5.97
CA SER A 122 -1.41 9.65 -6.72
C SER A 122 -1.50 8.18 -7.09
N ILE A 123 -1.94 7.33 -6.16
CA ILE A 123 -2.09 5.90 -6.44
C ILE A 123 -3.24 5.65 -7.40
N PHE A 124 -4.34 6.41 -7.30
CA PHE A 124 -5.44 6.33 -8.25
C PHE A 124 -4.98 6.64 -9.68
N CYS A 125 -4.17 7.67 -9.90
CA CYS A 125 -3.57 7.96 -11.20
C CYS A 125 -2.72 6.80 -11.71
N LEU A 126 -1.83 6.27 -10.87
CA LEU A 126 -0.83 5.26 -11.26
C LEU A 126 -1.36 3.84 -11.50
N ILE A 127 -2.62 3.56 -11.13
CA ILE A 127 -3.27 2.25 -11.34
C ILE A 127 -4.26 2.22 -12.51
N GLN A 128 -4.44 3.33 -13.25
CA GLN A 128 -5.40 3.37 -14.35
C GLN A 128 -5.00 2.41 -15.48
N ASP A 129 -5.99 1.97 -16.27
CA ASP A 129 -5.74 1.13 -17.45
C ASP A 129 -5.12 1.93 -18.60
N THR A 130 -5.33 3.25 -18.61
CA THR A 130 -4.74 4.19 -19.57
C THR A 130 -4.17 5.36 -18.78
N LEU A 131 -2.88 5.64 -18.99
CA LEU A 131 -2.19 6.77 -18.35
C LEU A 131 -1.58 7.67 -19.40
N THR A 132 -1.69 8.97 -19.19
CA THR A 132 -0.95 9.99 -19.92
C THR A 132 0.33 10.36 -19.17
N GLY A 133 1.26 11.04 -19.86
CA GLY A 133 2.44 11.61 -19.21
C GLY A 133 2.07 12.61 -18.11
N ASP A 134 0.98 13.36 -18.29
CA ASP A 134 0.49 14.32 -17.31
C ASP A 134 -0.04 13.63 -16.04
N ASP A 135 -0.72 12.49 -16.16
CA ASP A 135 -1.17 11.70 -15.01
C ASP A 135 0.02 11.22 -14.17
N ILE A 136 1.08 10.75 -14.84
CA ILE A 136 2.30 10.27 -14.18
C ILE A 136 3.03 11.44 -13.52
N ASN A 137 3.15 12.58 -14.20
CA ASN A 137 3.78 13.77 -13.65
C ASN A 137 3.01 14.31 -12.42
N MET A 138 1.68 14.32 -12.50
CA MET A 138 0.84 14.70 -11.37
C MET A 138 1.05 13.77 -10.18
N ALA A 139 1.07 12.45 -10.41
CA ALA A 139 1.34 11.49 -9.35
C ALA A 139 2.74 11.68 -8.74
N GLN A 140 3.77 12.00 -9.53
CA GLN A 140 5.12 12.29 -9.02
C GLN A 140 5.11 13.50 -8.08
N ILE A 141 4.43 14.58 -8.44
CA ILE A 141 4.30 15.79 -7.61
C ILE A 141 3.62 15.45 -6.28
N LEU A 142 2.48 14.76 -6.35
CA LEU A 142 1.70 14.39 -5.16
C LEU A 142 2.46 13.42 -4.24
N LEU A 143 3.18 12.43 -4.78
CA LEU A 143 3.99 11.51 -3.98
C LEU A 143 5.17 12.22 -3.32
N THR A 144 5.79 13.16 -4.02
CA THR A 144 6.88 13.98 -3.48
C THR A 144 6.36 14.82 -2.30
N GLU A 145 5.24 15.50 -2.48
CA GLU A 145 4.59 16.26 -1.43
C GLU A 145 4.16 15.37 -0.25
N PHE A 146 3.61 14.19 -0.54
CA PHE A 146 3.23 13.21 0.48
C PHE A 146 4.43 12.83 1.35
N VAL A 147 5.58 12.50 0.75
CA VAL A 147 6.78 12.07 1.50
C VAL A 147 7.34 13.21 2.35
N ILE A 148 7.36 14.44 1.83
CA ILE A 148 7.81 15.63 2.59
C ILE A 148 6.90 15.85 3.80
N LYS A 149 5.58 15.86 3.60
CA LYS A 149 4.61 16.08 4.68
C LYS A 149 4.54 14.91 5.66
N TYR A 150 4.82 13.69 5.21
CA TYR A 150 4.83 12.52 6.09
C TYR A 150 5.78 12.74 7.26
N ASN A 151 7.00 13.23 6.98
CA ASN A 151 7.96 13.50 8.05
C ASN A 151 7.45 14.58 9.03
N MET A 152 6.91 15.68 8.50
CA MET A 152 6.38 16.78 9.33
C MET A 152 5.22 16.34 10.23
N LEU A 153 4.38 15.43 9.74
CA LEU A 153 3.15 15.00 10.43
C LEU A 153 3.37 13.82 11.39
N TYR A 154 4.27 12.91 11.05
CA TYR A 154 4.47 11.67 11.80
C TYR A 154 5.86 11.53 12.43
N GLY A 155 6.81 12.42 12.11
CA GLY A 155 8.17 12.43 12.64
C GLY A 155 9.10 11.41 12.01
N ASP A 156 10.41 11.66 12.16
CA ASP A 156 11.47 10.88 11.52
C ASP A 156 11.45 9.40 11.89
N ILE A 157 11.03 9.06 13.12
CA ILE A 157 10.95 7.68 13.60
C ILE A 157 9.98 6.82 12.78
N ASN A 158 9.00 7.45 12.12
CA ASN A 158 7.99 6.78 11.31
C ASN A 158 8.33 6.78 9.81
N MET A 159 9.44 7.39 9.40
CA MET A 159 9.94 7.41 8.01
C MET A 159 10.57 6.06 7.64
N VAL A 160 9.72 5.05 7.49
CA VAL A 160 10.15 3.70 7.10
C VAL A 160 10.50 3.62 5.62
N PHE A 161 11.28 2.60 5.23
CA PHE A 161 11.74 2.37 3.87
C PHE A 161 10.64 2.46 2.80
N ASN A 162 9.46 1.90 3.07
CA ASN A 162 8.33 1.94 2.13
C ASN A 162 7.82 3.36 1.83
N VAL A 163 7.98 4.32 2.75
CA VAL A 163 7.64 5.73 2.50
C VAL A 163 8.59 6.32 1.47
N HIS A 164 9.89 6.04 1.56
CA HIS A 164 10.86 6.47 0.56
C HIS A 164 10.60 5.84 -0.80
N LEU A 165 10.23 4.54 -0.85
CA LEU A 165 9.93 3.85 -2.09
C LEU A 165 8.84 4.52 -2.94
N LEU A 166 7.92 5.25 -2.30
CA LEU A 166 6.87 6.00 -3.00
C LEU A 166 7.42 6.99 -4.03
N GLN A 167 8.61 7.56 -3.80
CA GLN A 167 9.19 8.56 -4.70
C GLN A 167 9.58 7.99 -6.07
N HIS A 168 9.73 6.67 -6.17
CA HIS A 168 10.15 5.99 -7.41
C HIS A 168 8.95 5.54 -8.26
N LEU A 169 7.75 5.40 -7.67
CA LEU A 169 6.60 4.77 -8.33
C LEU A 169 6.22 5.40 -9.67
N ALA A 170 6.21 6.74 -9.78
CA ALA A 170 5.84 7.38 -11.03
C ALA A 170 6.87 7.12 -12.14
N LYS A 171 8.17 7.13 -11.80
CA LYS A 171 9.25 6.77 -12.71
C LYS A 171 9.17 5.30 -13.13
N ASP A 172 8.80 4.41 -12.21
CA ASP A 172 8.63 2.99 -12.51
C ASP A 172 7.44 2.77 -13.42
N VAL A 173 6.31 3.46 -13.19
CA VAL A 173 5.13 3.39 -14.05
C VAL A 173 5.42 3.90 -15.46
N PHE A 174 6.20 4.98 -15.58
CA PHE A 174 6.64 5.48 -16.88
C PHE A 174 7.41 4.43 -17.70
N ARG A 175 8.14 3.52 -17.03
CA ARG A 175 9.02 2.53 -17.68
C ARG A 175 8.38 1.17 -17.86
N TRP A 176 7.61 0.73 -16.87
CA TRP A 176 7.11 -0.63 -16.75
C TRP A 176 5.58 -0.73 -16.92
N GLY A 177 4.92 0.41 -17.11
CA GLY A 177 3.47 0.50 -17.22
C GLY A 177 2.78 0.63 -15.84
N PRO A 178 1.44 0.64 -15.82
CA PRO A 178 0.66 0.86 -14.60
C PRO A 178 1.07 -0.03 -13.42
N LEU A 179 0.86 0.42 -12.19
CA LEU A 179 1.32 -0.29 -10.98
C LEU A 179 0.86 -1.76 -10.85
N TRP A 180 -0.24 -2.12 -11.50
CA TRP A 180 -0.77 -3.48 -11.48
C TRP A 180 0.01 -4.45 -12.39
N THR A 181 0.78 -3.97 -13.38
CA THR A 181 1.49 -4.82 -14.35
C THR A 181 2.65 -5.60 -13.71
N HIS A 182 3.29 -5.00 -12.70
CA HIS A 182 4.44 -5.56 -12.00
C HIS A 182 4.13 -5.87 -10.52
N SER A 183 2.84 -6.09 -10.20
CA SER A 183 2.46 -6.34 -8.81
C SER A 183 2.56 -7.81 -8.39
N ALA A 184 2.94 -8.04 -7.14
CA ALA A 184 3.05 -9.37 -6.53
C ALA A 184 1.71 -10.10 -6.32
N PHE A 185 0.55 -9.45 -6.56
CA PHE A 185 -0.77 -10.05 -6.36
C PHE A 185 -0.96 -11.39 -7.08
N CYS A 186 -0.53 -11.49 -8.34
CA CYS A 186 -0.67 -12.73 -9.12
C CYS A 186 0.22 -13.85 -8.57
N PHE A 187 1.46 -13.53 -8.21
CA PHE A 187 2.43 -14.47 -7.64
C PHE A 187 1.99 -14.99 -6.27
N GLU A 188 1.56 -14.12 -5.35
CA GLU A 188 1.06 -14.56 -4.04
C GLU A 188 -0.21 -15.40 -4.14
N SER A 189 -1.12 -15.03 -5.04
CA SER A 189 -2.34 -15.82 -5.30
C SER A 189 -1.98 -17.22 -5.78
N TYR A 190 -1.00 -17.32 -6.68
CA TYR A 190 -0.55 -18.59 -7.24
C TYR A 190 0.27 -19.44 -6.26
N ASN A 191 1.03 -18.82 -5.35
CA ASN A 191 1.70 -19.53 -4.24
C ASN A 191 0.69 -20.35 -3.42
N GLY A 192 -0.51 -19.81 -3.19
CA GLY A 192 -1.60 -20.53 -2.50
C GLY A 192 -2.09 -21.76 -3.28
N VAL A 193 -2.02 -21.74 -4.61
CA VAL A 193 -2.32 -22.89 -5.47
C VAL A 193 -1.19 -23.91 -5.36
N LEU A 194 0.07 -23.48 -5.55
CA LEU A 194 1.25 -24.34 -5.50
C LEU A 194 1.35 -25.14 -4.20
N VAL A 195 1.17 -24.47 -3.05
CA VAL A 195 1.22 -25.12 -1.73
C VAL A 195 0.13 -26.20 -1.58
N LYS A 196 -1.05 -26.01 -2.17
CA LYS A 196 -2.14 -27.01 -2.13
C LYS A 196 -1.93 -28.15 -3.11
N SER A 197 -1.25 -27.89 -4.23
CA SER A 197 -0.96 -28.86 -5.27
C SER A 197 0.18 -29.82 -4.87
N ILE A 198 1.11 -29.37 -4.03
CA ILE A 198 2.18 -30.21 -3.50
C ILE A 198 1.67 -30.94 -2.25
N LYS A 199 1.08 -32.12 -2.48
CA LYS A 199 0.81 -33.09 -1.40
C LYS A 199 2.04 -33.98 -1.25
N GLY A 200 2.90 -33.68 -0.28
CA GLY A 200 3.94 -34.63 0.11
C GLY A 200 3.29 -35.91 0.61
N ASN A 201 3.55 -37.05 -0.04
CA ASN A 201 3.27 -38.34 0.58
C ASN A 201 4.05 -38.39 1.89
N ARG A 202 3.36 -38.58 3.03
CA ARG A 202 3.96 -38.97 4.31
C ARG A 202 4.53 -40.38 4.18
N GLY A 203 5.64 -40.50 3.47
CA GLY A 203 6.30 -41.75 3.13
C GLY A 203 7.82 -41.61 3.23
N VAL A 204 8.30 -41.19 4.40
CA VAL A 204 9.64 -41.57 4.85
C VAL A 204 9.43 -42.17 6.23
N ALA A 205 9.38 -43.49 6.29
CA ALA A 205 9.57 -44.22 7.54
C ALA A 205 11.00 -43.90 8.01
N MET A 206 11.12 -43.25 9.16
CA MET A 206 12.34 -43.31 9.96
C MET A 206 12.32 -44.58 10.80
#